data_AF-A0A9D8XSC1-F1
#
_entry.id   AF-A0A9D8XSC1-F1
#
_cell.length_a   1.000
_cell.length_b   1.000
_cell.length_c   1.000
_cell.angle_alpha   90.00
_cell.angle_beta   90.00
_cell.angle_gamma   90.00
#
_symmetry.space_group_name_H-M   'P 1'
#
loop_
_entity.id
_entity.type
_entity.pdbx_description
1 polymer ?
#
loop_
_entity_poly.entity_id
_entity_poly.type
_entity_poly.pdbx_seq_one_letter_code
_entity_poly.pdbx_strand_id
1 'polypeptide(L)'
;MKPKCFLFLLFLPIFAFVASAQKPAEETLWARSMGSLHQQLAGECYFDVPCHVYFVEACREFGLPKASLIAMDRRLRCSRIGMAGLNGTFLDENGHLHESLDAYRYRKTKPFDTPVASLHLDYASVLTANQTDGESQAFAQSDSISKYISEDYDFANYLLSLNLRSDLDYLLHASSHYQASDTLYFLQAWSEYLQQQLPQAVAHFSLIDSSSVFWEKSLFHQVALLAHLGCYQQAEERLNDYMADEHEQLKHLQLAGLALLRNDMSSYQQQAAAFDLQQAHYLRSEQLSLQTMFEERQALARKNPYLAATLSAVLPGAGKIYAGNLSEGVMSFVITGALAAITAEHWVKKGPQDWRSITFASLTGLSYISNVFGSYFSVQILQDHVLQKQTQAILYHIHLPLDRLFR
;
A
#
# COMPACT_ATOMS: atom_id res chain seq x y z
N MET A 1 -53.06 -40.89 1.22
CA MET A 1 -51.83 -40.68 0.40
C MET A 1 -51.21 -39.36 0.82
N LYS A 2 -50.04 -39.41 1.48
CA LYS A 2 -49.28 -38.23 1.95
C LYS A 2 -47.97 -38.19 1.17
N PRO A 3 -47.53 -37.07 0.58
CA PRO A 3 -46.23 -37.00 -0.05
C PRO A 3 -45.15 -36.88 1.03
N LYS A 4 -44.12 -37.73 0.91
CA LYS A 4 -42.91 -37.67 1.74
C LYS A 4 -42.01 -36.56 1.19
N CYS A 5 -41.74 -35.54 1.99
CA CYS A 5 -40.66 -34.58 1.73
C CYS A 5 -39.32 -35.29 1.96
N PHE A 6 -38.62 -35.57 0.87
CA PHE A 6 -37.24 -36.05 0.83
C PHE A 6 -36.34 -34.85 0.52
N LEU A 7 -36.19 -33.94 1.48
CA LEU A 7 -35.23 -32.82 1.39
C LEU A 7 -34.92 -32.30 2.80
N PHE A 8 -34.33 -33.14 3.65
CA PHE A 8 -34.02 -32.75 5.04
C PHE A 8 -32.64 -33.21 5.53
N LEU A 9 -31.70 -33.53 4.63
CA LEU A 9 -30.39 -34.10 5.01
C LEU A 9 -29.17 -33.24 4.68
N LEU A 10 -29.33 -31.95 4.35
CA LEU A 10 -28.18 -31.04 4.13
C LEU A 10 -28.08 -29.85 5.11
N PHE A 11 -28.97 -29.74 6.11
CA PHE A 11 -29.03 -28.56 6.99
C PHE A 11 -28.91 -28.86 8.50
N LEU A 12 -28.43 -30.04 8.88
CA LEU A 12 -28.45 -30.49 10.28
C LEU A 12 -27.26 -30.10 11.21
N PRO A 13 -26.24 -29.28 10.85
CA PRO A 13 -25.27 -28.87 11.88
C PRO A 13 -25.48 -27.45 12.44
N ILE A 14 -26.50 -26.67 12.03
CA ILE A 14 -26.63 -25.26 12.47
C ILE A 14 -27.64 -25.08 13.62
N PHE A 15 -28.65 -25.94 13.75
CA PHE A 15 -29.75 -25.73 14.71
C PHE A 15 -29.65 -26.48 16.05
N ALA A 16 -28.62 -27.32 16.26
CA ALA A 16 -28.38 -27.94 17.57
C ALA A 16 -27.69 -27.00 18.59
N PHE A 17 -27.29 -25.79 18.18
CA PHE A 17 -26.34 -24.96 18.91
C PHE A 17 -26.93 -24.05 20.02
N VAL A 18 -28.25 -24.03 20.24
CA VAL A 18 -28.86 -23.17 21.29
C VAL A 18 -29.33 -23.95 22.53
N ALA A 19 -29.25 -25.29 22.54
CA ALA A 19 -29.75 -26.11 23.65
C ALA A 19 -28.70 -27.03 24.31
N SER A 20 -27.40 -26.90 24.01
CA SER A 20 -26.37 -27.77 24.60
C SER A 20 -25.08 -27.02 24.96
N ALA A 21 -25.20 -26.01 25.82
CA ALA A 21 -24.05 -25.41 26.49
C ALA A 21 -23.61 -26.31 27.67
N GLN A 22 -22.97 -27.46 27.39
CA GLN A 22 -22.37 -28.27 28.46
C GLN A 22 -21.28 -29.30 28.06
N LYS A 23 -20.64 -29.22 26.89
CA LYS A 23 -19.48 -30.09 26.58
C LYS A 23 -18.32 -29.37 25.88
N PRO A 24 -17.10 -29.33 26.49
CA PRO A 24 -15.94 -28.60 25.97
C PRO A 24 -15.17 -29.32 24.82
N ALA A 25 -15.64 -30.48 24.33
CA ALA A 25 -14.89 -31.26 23.35
C ALA A 25 -15.12 -30.82 21.89
N GLU A 26 -16.30 -30.29 21.53
CA GLU A 26 -16.66 -29.98 20.13
C GLU A 26 -16.20 -28.60 19.64
N GLU A 27 -15.90 -27.66 20.55
CA GLU A 27 -15.37 -26.32 20.21
C GLU A 27 -13.99 -26.39 19.52
N THR A 28 -13.24 -27.48 19.74
CA THR A 28 -11.90 -27.65 19.17
C THR A 28 -11.89 -28.04 17.68
N LEU A 29 -13.00 -28.59 17.16
CA LEU A 29 -13.05 -29.14 15.80
C LEU A 29 -13.31 -28.06 14.73
N TRP A 30 -14.20 -27.10 15.04
CA TRP A 30 -14.50 -25.96 14.16
C TRP A 30 -13.38 -24.90 14.13
N ALA A 31 -12.72 -24.66 15.27
CA ALA A 31 -11.56 -23.76 15.34
C ALA A 31 -10.37 -24.31 14.53
N ARG A 32 -10.19 -25.64 14.52
CA ARG A 32 -9.19 -26.31 13.68
C ARG A 32 -9.52 -26.26 12.18
N SER A 33 -10.79 -26.43 11.79
CA SER A 33 -11.18 -26.46 10.37
C SER A 33 -11.18 -25.09 9.69
N MET A 34 -11.54 -24.01 10.40
CA MET A 34 -11.42 -22.65 9.85
C MET A 34 -9.99 -22.10 9.89
N GLY A 35 -9.16 -22.57 10.83
CA GLY A 35 -7.74 -22.22 10.88
C GLY A 35 -6.93 -22.88 9.76
N SER A 36 -7.17 -24.16 9.48
CA SER A 36 -6.34 -24.92 8.52
C SER A 36 -6.53 -24.49 7.06
N LEU A 37 -7.74 -24.12 6.65
CA LEU A 37 -8.03 -23.79 5.24
C LEU A 37 -7.36 -22.47 4.80
N HIS A 38 -7.24 -21.50 5.72
CA HIS A 38 -6.59 -20.22 5.42
C HIS A 38 -5.05 -20.34 5.49
N GLN A 39 -4.55 -21.16 6.42
CA GLN A 39 -3.12 -21.37 6.66
C GLN A 39 -2.44 -22.25 5.59
N GLN A 40 -3.21 -23.07 4.84
CA GLN A 40 -2.69 -23.82 3.69
C GLN A 40 -2.54 -22.96 2.42
N LEU A 41 -3.17 -21.79 2.34
CA LEU A 41 -3.14 -20.92 1.15
C LEU A 41 -2.17 -19.74 1.27
N ALA A 42 -1.79 -19.37 2.49
CA ALA A 42 -0.77 -18.35 2.76
C ALA A 42 0.44 -19.05 3.38
N GLY A 43 1.53 -19.18 2.61
CA GLY A 43 2.79 -19.72 3.12
C GLY A 43 3.18 -19.06 4.45
N GLU A 44 3.66 -19.90 5.39
CA GLU A 44 4.19 -19.62 6.73
C GLU A 44 3.59 -18.42 7.49
N CYS A 45 2.86 -18.72 8.57
CA CYS A 45 2.27 -17.71 9.46
C CYS A 45 3.37 -16.90 10.15
N TYR A 46 3.31 -15.57 10.05
CA TYR A 46 4.28 -14.67 10.70
C TYR A 46 4.23 -14.69 12.23
N PHE A 47 3.17 -15.23 12.85
CA PHE A 47 3.08 -15.34 14.30
C PHE A 47 3.49 -16.75 14.77
N ASP A 48 4.20 -16.79 15.88
CA ASP A 48 4.68 -17.99 16.56
C ASP A 48 3.53 -18.92 17.01
N VAL A 49 2.45 -18.33 17.52
CA VAL A 49 1.24 -19.03 17.93
C VAL A 49 0.20 -19.00 16.79
N PRO A 50 -0.35 -20.16 16.38
CA PRO A 50 -1.42 -20.20 15.39
C PRO A 50 -2.66 -19.42 15.87
N CYS A 51 -3.32 -18.68 14.98
CA CYS A 51 -4.49 -17.85 15.30
C CYS A 51 -5.61 -18.59 16.07
N HIS A 52 -5.77 -19.89 15.84
CA HIS A 52 -6.77 -20.69 16.55
C HIS A 52 -6.39 -20.95 18.02
N VAL A 53 -5.11 -21.19 18.32
CA VAL A 53 -4.61 -21.38 19.69
C VAL A 53 -4.74 -20.05 20.45
N TYR A 54 -4.29 -18.96 19.83
CA TYR A 54 -4.39 -17.62 20.40
C TYR A 54 -5.84 -17.22 20.71
N PHE A 55 -6.79 -17.52 19.82
CA PHE A 55 -8.21 -17.25 20.08
C PHE A 55 -8.77 -18.07 21.25
N VAL A 56 -8.40 -19.35 21.37
CA VAL A 56 -8.82 -20.19 22.49
C VAL A 56 -8.27 -19.66 23.82
N GLU A 57 -7.02 -19.23 23.85
CA GLU A 57 -6.42 -18.59 25.03
C GLU A 57 -7.11 -17.27 25.37
N ALA A 58 -7.36 -16.41 24.38
CA ALA A 58 -8.10 -15.17 24.57
C ALA A 58 -9.53 -15.43 25.09
N CYS A 59 -10.21 -16.48 24.61
CA CYS A 59 -11.53 -16.89 25.10
C CYS A 59 -11.49 -17.32 26.57
N ARG A 60 -10.47 -18.09 26.96
CA ARG A 60 -10.28 -18.52 28.36
C ARG A 60 -10.02 -17.33 29.29
N GLU A 61 -9.28 -16.35 28.82
CA GLU A 61 -8.86 -15.22 29.65
C GLU A 61 -9.87 -14.06 29.69
N PHE A 62 -10.48 -13.72 28.56
CA PHE A 62 -11.29 -12.51 28.40
C PHE A 62 -12.76 -12.77 28.07
N GLY A 63 -13.14 -14.03 27.85
CA GLY A 63 -14.47 -14.41 27.36
C GLY A 63 -14.66 -14.17 25.86
N LEU A 64 -15.65 -14.85 25.29
CA LEU A 64 -15.90 -14.90 23.84
C LEU A 64 -16.01 -13.52 23.14
N PRO A 65 -16.70 -12.50 23.70
CA PRO A 65 -16.87 -11.22 23.02
C PRO A 65 -15.54 -10.47 22.86
N LYS A 66 -14.74 -10.37 23.94
CA LYS A 66 -13.46 -9.66 23.92
C LYS A 66 -12.40 -10.46 23.16
N ALA A 67 -12.42 -11.78 23.26
CA ALA A 67 -11.56 -12.65 22.45
C ALA A 67 -11.81 -12.50 20.94
N SER A 68 -13.05 -12.30 20.53
CA SER A 68 -13.41 -12.07 19.12
C SER A 68 -12.78 -10.78 18.58
N LEU A 69 -12.82 -9.70 19.38
CA LEU A 69 -12.17 -8.43 19.03
C LEU A 69 -10.64 -8.55 18.99
N ILE A 70 -10.04 -9.24 19.96
CA ILE A 70 -8.59 -9.49 20.03
C ILE A 70 -8.11 -10.30 18.82
N ALA A 71 -8.85 -11.35 18.43
CA ALA A 71 -8.52 -12.15 17.25
C ALA A 71 -8.73 -11.39 15.93
N MET A 72 -9.74 -10.52 15.85
CA MET A 72 -9.90 -9.63 14.68
C MET A 72 -8.73 -8.66 14.56
N ASP A 73 -8.31 -8.03 15.66
CA ASP A 73 -7.16 -7.13 15.70
C ASP A 73 -5.86 -7.82 15.27
N ARG A 74 -5.58 -9.03 15.78
CA ARG A 74 -4.44 -9.85 15.33
C ARG A 74 -4.51 -10.18 13.83
N ARG A 75 -5.70 -10.52 13.30
CA ARG A 75 -5.87 -10.78 11.85
C ARG A 75 -5.61 -9.55 11.01
N LEU A 76 -5.99 -8.36 11.48
CA LEU A 76 -5.71 -7.10 10.78
C LEU A 76 -4.19 -6.83 10.72
N ARG A 77 -3.45 -7.11 11.80
CA ARG A 77 -1.97 -7.04 11.83
C ARG A 77 -1.27 -8.08 10.96
N CYS A 78 -1.90 -9.24 10.74
CA CYS A 78 -1.39 -10.29 9.87
C CYS A 78 -1.45 -9.93 8.36
N SER A 79 -2.16 -8.86 8.00
CA SER A 79 -2.10 -8.34 6.63
C SER A 79 -0.75 -7.67 6.36
N ARG A 80 -0.22 -7.78 5.13
CA ARG A 80 1.03 -7.10 4.72
C ARG A 80 1.09 -5.61 5.07
N ILE A 81 -0.07 -4.95 5.13
CA ILE A 81 -0.23 -3.54 5.48
C ILE A 81 -0.02 -3.32 7.00
N GLY A 82 -0.52 -4.24 7.82
CA GLY A 82 -0.35 -4.19 9.28
C GLY A 82 1.11 -4.35 9.73
N MET A 83 1.92 -5.09 8.97
CA MET A 83 3.34 -5.30 9.29
C MET A 83 4.22 -4.07 9.05
N ALA A 84 3.85 -3.18 8.11
CA ALA A 84 4.60 -1.94 7.85
C ALA A 84 4.56 -0.95 9.02
N GLY A 85 3.60 -1.10 9.93
CA GLY A 85 3.46 -0.27 11.14
C GLY A 85 4.07 -0.87 12.42
N LEU A 86 4.62 -2.08 12.36
CA LEU A 86 5.20 -2.78 13.53
C LEU A 86 6.67 -2.38 13.76
N ASN A 87 6.93 -1.09 13.94
CA ASN A 87 8.23 -0.63 14.41
C ASN A 87 8.38 -1.02 15.90
N GLY A 88 9.22 -2.02 16.18
CA GLY A 88 9.62 -2.39 17.54
C GLY A 88 9.06 -3.70 18.10
N THR A 89 8.44 -4.57 17.29
CA THR A 89 8.09 -5.92 17.73
C THR A 89 9.28 -6.87 17.64
N PHE A 90 9.53 -7.63 18.71
CA PHE A 90 10.58 -8.64 18.77
C PHE A 90 10.25 -9.80 17.83
N LEU A 91 11.02 -9.92 16.74
CA LEU A 91 11.08 -11.15 15.96
C LEU A 91 11.94 -12.16 16.73
N ASP A 92 11.49 -13.41 16.81
CA ASP A 92 12.31 -14.49 17.34
C ASP A 92 13.44 -14.87 16.36
N GLU A 93 14.33 -15.78 16.76
CA GLU A 93 15.44 -16.26 15.93
C GLU A 93 14.99 -16.92 14.61
N ASN A 94 13.71 -17.31 14.51
CA ASN A 94 13.10 -17.91 13.33
C ASN A 94 12.32 -16.89 12.48
N GLY A 95 12.32 -15.61 12.85
CA GLY A 95 11.59 -14.55 12.15
C GLY A 95 10.09 -14.51 12.43
N HIS A 96 9.60 -15.15 13.51
CA HIS A 96 8.21 -15.05 13.94
C HIS A 96 8.00 -13.88 14.91
N LEU A 97 6.85 -13.22 14.78
CA LEU A 97 6.34 -12.23 15.71
C LEU A 97 5.79 -12.91 16.96
N HIS A 98 6.43 -12.67 18.11
CA HIS A 98 5.90 -13.10 19.39
C HIS A 98 4.86 -12.10 19.91
N GLU A 99 3.64 -12.57 20.18
CA GLU A 99 2.54 -11.73 20.65
C GLU A 99 1.87 -12.32 21.89
N SER A 100 2.09 -11.68 23.05
CA SER A 100 1.44 -12.04 24.31
C SER A 100 0.08 -11.35 24.49
N LEU A 101 -0.85 -12.06 25.12
CA LEU A 101 -2.14 -11.50 25.58
C LEU A 101 -1.97 -10.46 26.70
N ASP A 102 -0.80 -10.37 27.34
CA ASP A 102 -0.50 -9.42 28.41
C ASP A 102 -0.68 -7.95 27.97
N ALA A 103 -0.47 -7.64 26.69
CA ALA A 103 -0.71 -6.32 26.12
C ALA A 103 -2.18 -5.86 26.30
N TYR A 104 -3.12 -6.80 26.41
CA TYR A 104 -4.56 -6.53 26.62
C TYR A 104 -4.99 -6.58 28.09
N ARG A 105 -4.08 -6.97 29.01
CA ARG A 105 -4.29 -6.87 30.47
C ARG A 105 -4.13 -5.44 30.97
N TYR A 106 -3.20 -4.68 30.39
CA TYR A 106 -2.75 -3.39 30.94
C TYR A 106 -3.28 -2.11 30.26
N ARG A 107 -4.10 -2.21 29.19
CA ARG A 107 -4.76 -1.01 28.63
C ARG A 107 -5.96 -0.58 29.48
N LYS A 108 -5.69 0.08 30.61
CA LYS A 108 -6.61 1.09 31.13
C LYS A 108 -6.53 2.29 30.17
N THR A 109 -7.69 2.61 29.59
CA THR A 109 -7.98 3.74 28.71
C THR A 109 -7.13 4.98 28.98
N LYS A 110 -6.16 5.26 28.11
CA LYS A 110 -5.89 6.65 27.72
C LYS A 110 -6.62 6.89 26.40
N PRO A 111 -7.37 8.00 26.25
CA PRO A 111 -8.03 8.34 25.01
C PRO A 111 -7.00 8.47 23.88
N PHE A 112 -7.40 8.05 22.69
CA PHE A 112 -6.61 8.02 21.47
C PHE A 112 -6.58 9.45 20.88
N ASP A 113 -5.92 10.37 21.57
CA ASP A 113 -5.71 11.74 21.08
C ASP A 113 -4.39 11.80 20.31
N THR A 114 -4.41 11.37 19.06
CA THR A 114 -3.56 11.97 18.02
C THR A 114 -4.38 12.05 16.73
N PRO A 115 -4.78 13.24 16.28
CA PRO A 115 -5.26 13.38 14.91
C PRO A 115 -4.08 13.07 13.99
N VAL A 116 -4.31 12.19 13.01
CA VAL A 116 -3.45 12.06 11.84
C VAL A 116 -3.55 13.40 11.11
N ALA A 117 -2.64 14.31 11.44
CA ALA A 117 -2.45 15.52 10.69
C ALA A 117 -2.04 15.08 9.28
N SER A 118 -2.91 15.38 8.31
CA SER A 118 -2.55 15.41 6.90
C SER A 118 -1.32 16.31 6.76
N LEU A 119 -0.15 15.71 6.55
CA LEU A 119 1.05 16.42 6.11
C LEU A 119 0.76 16.96 4.69
N HIS A 120 0.09 18.10 4.63
CA HIS A 120 0.38 19.07 3.58
C HIS A 120 1.75 19.67 3.92
N LEU A 121 2.82 19.01 3.47
CA LEU A 121 4.15 19.61 3.46
C LEU A 121 4.13 20.74 2.44
N ASP A 122 4.08 21.96 2.96
CA ASP A 122 4.23 23.18 2.18
C ASP A 122 5.70 23.29 1.74
N TYR A 123 6.01 22.64 0.62
CA TYR A 123 7.35 22.47 0.05
C TYR A 123 8.04 23.81 -0.29
N ALA A 124 7.26 24.90 -0.39
CA ALA A 124 7.80 26.26 -0.57
C ALA A 124 8.69 26.68 0.61
N SER A 125 8.41 26.21 1.83
CA SER A 125 9.16 26.59 3.03
C SER A 125 10.58 26.00 3.10
N VAL A 126 10.82 24.85 2.48
CA VAL A 126 12.15 24.19 2.44
C VAL A 126 13.09 24.93 1.48
N LEU A 127 12.57 25.52 0.40
CA LEU A 127 13.35 26.32 -0.53
C LEU A 127 13.69 27.72 0.01
N THR A 128 12.87 28.28 0.90
CA THR A 128 13.14 29.60 1.53
C THR A 128 14.01 29.53 2.78
N ALA A 129 14.23 28.36 3.38
CA ALA A 129 15.00 28.22 4.61
C ALA A 129 16.51 28.44 4.44
N ASN A 130 17.04 28.48 3.21
CA ASN A 130 18.45 28.74 2.94
C ASN A 130 18.77 30.22 2.62
N GLN A 131 17.84 31.17 2.84
CA GLN A 131 18.07 32.58 2.45
C GLN A 131 17.92 33.65 3.54
N THR A 132 17.68 33.28 4.81
CA THR A 132 17.71 34.27 5.89
C THR A 132 18.30 33.65 7.16
N ASP A 133 19.58 33.91 7.41
CA ASP A 133 20.13 34.07 8.76
C ASP A 133 21.39 34.93 8.68
N GLY A 134 21.15 36.24 8.62
CA GLY A 134 22.14 37.25 8.95
C GLY A 134 22.05 37.59 10.43
N GLU A 135 22.54 36.73 11.32
CA GLU A 135 22.88 37.13 12.69
C GLU A 135 24.23 36.55 13.12
N SER A 136 25.11 37.50 13.44
CA SER A 136 26.51 37.32 13.76
C SER A 136 26.71 36.55 15.07
N GLN A 137 27.42 35.42 15.01
CA GLN A 137 28.28 34.98 16.10
C GLN A 137 29.71 34.86 15.60
N ALA A 138 30.53 35.82 16.02
CA ALA A 138 31.96 35.86 15.79
C ALA A 138 32.63 34.72 16.56
N PHE A 139 32.79 33.57 15.90
CA PHE A 139 33.76 32.54 16.28
C PHE A 139 34.93 32.59 15.29
N ALA A 140 36.12 32.77 15.86
CA ALA A 140 37.46 32.69 15.28
C ALA A 140 37.55 32.45 13.75
N GLN A 141 37.89 33.51 13.01
CA GLN A 141 38.56 33.40 11.71
C GLN A 141 39.93 32.75 11.93
N SER A 142 39.99 31.42 11.95
CA SER A 142 41.16 30.74 11.40
C SER A 142 41.00 30.78 9.88
N ASP A 143 42.04 31.16 9.15
CA ASP A 143 42.16 30.97 7.70
C ASP A 143 41.93 29.48 7.37
N SER A 144 40.67 29.07 7.25
CA SER A 144 40.29 27.73 6.82
C SER A 144 40.64 27.65 5.35
N ILE A 145 41.74 26.98 5.03
CA ILE A 145 42.08 26.63 3.67
C ILE A 145 40.88 25.86 3.12
N SER A 146 40.10 26.52 2.28
CA SER A 146 38.93 25.93 1.65
C SER A 146 39.43 24.84 0.71
N LYS A 147 39.16 23.58 1.06
CA LYS A 147 39.60 22.41 0.31
C LYS A 147 38.66 22.20 -0.88
N TYR A 148 39.15 21.64 -1.98
CA TYR A 148 38.28 21.17 -3.05
C TYR A 148 37.93 19.70 -2.81
N ILE A 149 36.66 19.34 -2.93
CA ILE A 149 36.21 17.95 -2.78
C ILE A 149 36.88 17.01 -3.78
N SER A 150 37.36 17.54 -4.92
CA SER A 150 38.12 16.79 -5.91
C SER A 150 39.36 16.10 -5.33
N GLU A 151 39.94 16.64 -4.25
CA GLU A 151 41.10 16.04 -3.58
C GLU A 151 40.74 14.75 -2.81
N ASP A 152 39.49 14.63 -2.35
CA ASP A 152 39.00 13.46 -1.59
C ASP A 152 37.96 12.65 -2.38
N TYR A 153 37.79 12.93 -3.68
CA TYR A 153 36.78 12.31 -4.53
C TYR A 153 36.93 10.77 -4.57
N ASP A 154 38.15 10.27 -4.72
CA ASP A 154 38.44 8.84 -4.72
C ASP A 154 38.13 8.19 -3.37
N PHE A 155 38.37 8.91 -2.28
CA PHE A 155 38.05 8.43 -0.94
C PHE A 155 36.53 8.43 -0.68
N ALA A 156 35.82 9.47 -1.11
CA ALA A 156 34.36 9.52 -1.06
C ALA A 156 33.74 8.36 -1.85
N ASN A 157 34.25 8.09 -3.07
CA ASN A 157 33.83 6.95 -3.87
C ASN A 157 34.19 5.60 -3.23
N TYR A 158 35.34 5.50 -2.56
CA TYR A 158 35.70 4.32 -1.79
C TYR A 158 34.69 4.07 -0.66
N LEU A 159 34.31 5.09 0.11
CA LEU A 159 33.28 4.97 1.16
C LEU A 159 31.92 4.58 0.58
N LEU A 160 31.53 5.15 -0.57
CA LEU A 160 30.33 4.77 -1.32
C LEU A 160 30.36 3.28 -1.72
N SER A 161 31.49 2.80 -2.25
CA SER A 161 31.65 1.42 -2.70
C SER A 161 31.53 0.40 -1.56
N LEU A 162 31.95 0.78 -0.35
CA LEU A 162 31.83 -0.03 0.86
C LEU A 162 30.50 0.17 1.60
N ASN A 163 29.60 0.99 1.07
CA ASN A 163 28.32 1.33 1.69
C ASN A 163 28.48 1.95 3.11
N LEU A 164 29.59 2.65 3.36
CA LEU A 164 29.91 3.33 4.62
C LEU A 164 29.26 4.72 4.67
N ARG A 165 27.93 4.74 4.77
CA ARG A 165 27.11 5.96 4.58
C ARG A 165 27.33 7.01 5.67
N SER A 166 27.48 6.60 6.93
CA SER A 166 27.73 7.53 8.04
C SER A 166 29.06 8.26 7.91
N ASP A 167 30.08 7.53 7.44
CA ASP A 167 31.44 8.07 7.32
C ASP A 167 31.53 9.01 6.12
N LEU A 168 30.82 8.67 5.03
CA LEU A 168 30.65 9.54 3.89
C LEU A 168 29.88 10.81 4.27
N ASP A 169 28.79 10.68 5.01
CA ASP A 169 28.02 11.84 5.47
C ASP A 169 28.86 12.75 6.36
N TYR A 170 29.61 12.17 7.29
CA TYR A 170 30.57 12.90 8.11
C TYR A 170 31.63 13.60 7.25
N LEU A 171 32.20 12.91 6.25
CA LEU A 171 33.16 13.52 5.32
C LEU A 171 32.54 14.74 4.61
N LEU A 172 31.34 14.60 4.06
CA LEU A 172 30.71 15.62 3.21
C LEU A 172 30.06 16.79 3.99
N HIS A 173 29.61 16.56 5.23
CA HIS A 173 28.87 17.56 6.02
C HIS A 173 29.60 18.05 7.28
N ALA A 174 30.38 17.19 7.94
CA ALA A 174 31.08 17.58 9.17
C ALA A 174 32.37 18.35 8.88
N SER A 175 32.93 18.21 7.67
CA SER A 175 34.01 19.06 7.20
C SER A 175 33.43 20.30 6.50
N SER A 176 33.17 21.35 7.27
CA SER A 176 32.74 22.68 6.79
C SER A 176 33.82 23.42 5.97
N HIS A 177 34.68 22.67 5.27
CA HIS A 177 35.89 23.15 4.61
C HIS A 177 35.84 23.01 3.09
N TYR A 178 34.86 22.30 2.51
CA TYR A 178 34.78 22.19 1.05
C TYR A 178 34.14 23.40 0.41
N GLN A 179 34.74 23.88 -0.68
CA GLN A 179 34.07 24.85 -1.56
C GLN A 179 32.89 24.20 -2.28
N ALA A 180 31.81 24.97 -2.44
CA ALA A 180 30.67 24.60 -3.27
C ALA A 180 31.13 24.25 -4.69
N SER A 181 30.71 23.08 -5.18
CA SER A 181 31.00 22.59 -6.53
C SER A 181 29.98 21.53 -6.91
N ASP A 182 29.76 21.33 -8.21
CA ASP A 182 28.84 20.30 -8.70
C ASP A 182 29.22 18.90 -8.20
N THR A 183 30.52 18.61 -8.10
CA THR A 183 31.02 17.34 -7.55
C THR A 183 30.59 17.15 -6.09
N LEU A 184 30.65 18.21 -5.28
CA LEU A 184 30.23 18.17 -3.89
C LEU A 184 28.72 17.93 -3.81
N TYR A 185 27.94 18.72 -4.54
CA TYR A 185 26.48 18.59 -4.56
C TYR A 185 26.03 17.22 -5.06
N PHE A 186 26.70 16.67 -6.07
CA PHE A 186 26.42 15.33 -6.57
C PHE A 186 26.69 14.27 -5.49
N LEU A 187 27.84 14.32 -4.82
CA LEU A 187 28.17 13.37 -3.75
C LEU A 187 27.24 13.48 -2.55
N GLN A 188 26.86 14.70 -2.16
CA GLN A 188 25.87 14.96 -1.10
C GLN A 188 24.52 14.36 -1.47
N ALA A 189 24.00 14.71 -2.66
CA ALA A 189 22.72 14.20 -3.14
C ALA A 189 22.72 12.67 -3.25
N TRP A 190 23.81 12.08 -3.71
CA TRP A 190 23.95 10.63 -3.83
C TRP A 190 24.01 9.94 -2.46
N SER A 191 24.74 10.51 -1.49
CA SER A 191 24.77 10.04 -0.11
C SER A 191 23.38 10.06 0.53
N GLU A 192 22.67 11.18 0.41
CA GLU A 192 21.32 11.38 0.93
C GLU A 192 20.30 10.45 0.28
N TYR A 193 20.41 10.26 -1.05
CA TYR A 193 19.62 9.30 -1.79
C TYR A 193 19.79 7.89 -1.23
N LEU A 194 21.03 7.43 -1.02
CA LEU A 194 21.32 6.13 -0.42
C LEU A 194 20.75 6.01 0.99
N GLN A 195 20.76 7.10 1.77
CA GLN A 195 20.18 7.17 3.11
C GLN A 195 18.65 7.34 3.13
N GLN A 196 17.98 7.34 1.97
CA GLN A 196 16.54 7.57 1.82
C GLN A 196 16.06 8.97 2.27
N GLN A 197 16.97 9.94 2.34
CA GLN A 197 16.68 11.34 2.61
C GLN A 197 16.29 12.06 1.31
N LEU A 198 15.16 11.65 0.71
CA LEU A 198 14.77 12.07 -0.64
C LEU A 198 14.64 13.59 -0.82
N PRO A 199 14.04 14.36 0.12
CA PRO A 199 13.90 15.81 -0.02
C PRO A 199 15.27 16.53 -0.11
N GLN A 200 16.21 16.14 0.74
CA GLN A 200 17.57 16.71 0.74
C GLN A 200 18.30 16.36 -0.56
N ALA A 201 18.20 15.09 -0.98
CA ALA A 201 18.81 14.64 -2.23
C ALA A 201 18.30 15.44 -3.44
N VAL A 202 16.98 15.67 -3.51
CA VAL A 202 16.37 16.49 -4.56
C VAL A 202 16.88 17.93 -4.53
N ALA A 203 17.05 18.51 -3.34
CA ALA A 203 17.58 19.86 -3.18
C ALA A 203 19.02 19.95 -3.68
N HIS A 204 19.91 19.04 -3.28
CA HIS A 204 21.30 19.05 -3.75
C HIS A 204 21.43 18.73 -5.24
N PHE A 205 20.66 17.78 -5.79
CA PHE A 205 20.63 17.57 -7.25
C PHE A 205 20.19 18.81 -8.02
N SER A 206 19.33 19.66 -7.43
CA SER A 206 18.85 20.89 -8.08
C SER A 206 19.90 21.98 -8.24
N LEU A 207 21.01 21.88 -7.50
CA LEU A 207 22.10 22.86 -7.49
C LEU A 207 23.14 22.60 -8.60
N ILE A 208 23.08 21.44 -9.26
CA ILE A 208 24.05 21.03 -10.28
C ILE A 208 23.70 21.69 -11.61
N ASP A 209 24.67 22.40 -12.19
CA ASP A 209 24.48 23.16 -13.43
C ASP A 209 24.39 22.26 -14.68
N SER A 210 23.65 22.71 -15.70
CA SER A 210 23.52 22.01 -17.00
C SER A 210 24.83 21.76 -17.75
N SER A 211 25.88 22.54 -17.47
CA SER A 211 27.21 22.35 -18.04
C SER A 211 28.03 21.25 -17.34
N SER A 212 27.55 20.74 -16.21
CA SER A 212 28.24 19.73 -15.43
C SER A 212 28.18 18.34 -16.05
N VAL A 213 29.27 17.58 -15.94
CA VAL A 213 29.31 16.16 -16.35
C VAL A 213 28.31 15.31 -15.55
N PHE A 214 27.93 15.76 -14.35
CA PHE A 214 26.96 15.07 -13.49
C PHE A 214 25.51 15.46 -13.76
N TRP A 215 25.25 16.44 -14.63
CA TRP A 215 23.93 17.03 -14.76
C TRP A 215 22.87 16.04 -15.20
N GLU A 216 23.10 15.29 -16.28
CA GLU A 216 22.09 14.35 -16.80
C GLU A 216 21.71 13.31 -15.76
N LYS A 217 22.72 12.66 -15.17
CA LYS A 217 22.53 11.68 -14.10
C LYS A 217 21.72 12.28 -12.95
N SER A 218 22.08 13.49 -12.52
CA SER A 218 21.41 14.19 -11.42
C SER A 218 19.97 14.53 -11.75
N LEU A 219 19.71 15.02 -12.96
CA LEU A 219 18.37 15.38 -13.44
C LEU A 219 17.44 14.17 -13.44
N PHE A 220 17.84 13.07 -14.08
CA PHE A 220 16.98 11.88 -14.19
C PHE A 220 16.71 11.23 -12.82
N HIS A 221 17.71 11.21 -11.91
CA HIS A 221 17.49 10.77 -10.54
C HIS A 221 16.60 11.73 -9.76
N GLN A 222 16.81 13.03 -9.88
CA GLN A 222 15.96 14.04 -9.24
C GLN A 222 14.49 13.90 -9.66
N VAL A 223 14.21 13.69 -10.94
CA VAL A 223 12.85 13.49 -11.47
C VAL A 223 12.20 12.24 -10.85
N ALA A 224 12.92 11.12 -10.77
CA ALA A 224 12.43 9.92 -10.11
C ALA A 224 12.14 10.17 -8.62
N LEU A 225 13.00 10.90 -7.92
CA LEU A 225 12.81 11.25 -6.51
C LEU A 225 11.64 12.20 -6.29
N LEU A 226 11.47 13.21 -7.13
CA LEU A 226 10.30 14.10 -7.12
C LEU A 226 9.01 13.29 -7.35
N ALA A 227 9.04 12.28 -8.22
CA ALA A 227 7.92 11.37 -8.39
C ALA A 227 7.63 10.57 -7.11
N HIS A 228 8.65 10.04 -6.44
CA HIS A 228 8.48 9.35 -5.15
C HIS A 228 7.88 10.26 -4.05
N LEU A 229 8.16 11.56 -4.11
CA LEU A 229 7.61 12.57 -3.19
C LEU A 229 6.20 13.04 -3.58
N GLY A 230 5.65 12.59 -4.70
CA GLY A 230 4.34 13.01 -5.22
C GLY A 230 4.36 14.36 -5.96
N CYS A 231 5.54 14.96 -6.16
CA CYS A 231 5.75 16.25 -6.83
C CYS A 231 5.80 16.08 -8.36
N TYR A 232 4.78 15.43 -8.95
CA TYR A 232 4.81 15.01 -10.35
C TYR A 232 4.92 16.16 -11.36
N GLN A 233 4.28 17.29 -11.08
CA GLN A 233 4.33 18.46 -11.97
C GLN A 233 5.74 19.06 -12.02
N GLN A 234 6.40 19.21 -10.86
CA GLN A 234 7.78 19.69 -10.80
C GLN A 234 8.74 18.73 -11.49
N ALA A 235 8.52 17.42 -11.32
CA ALA A 235 9.29 16.38 -12.00
C ALA A 235 9.18 16.50 -13.53
N GLU A 236 7.97 16.74 -14.04
CA GLU A 236 7.71 16.94 -15.46
C GLU A 236 8.33 18.23 -16.01
N GLU A 237 8.17 19.35 -15.29
CA GLU A 237 8.80 20.64 -15.65
C GLU A 237 10.32 20.49 -15.76
N ARG A 238 10.96 19.89 -14.75
CA ARG A 238 12.41 19.63 -14.77
C ARG A 238 12.82 18.75 -15.93
N LEU A 239 12.08 17.69 -16.21
CA LEU A 239 12.42 16.79 -17.30
C LEU A 239 12.19 17.41 -18.69
N ASN A 240 11.26 18.35 -18.79
CA ASN A 240 11.03 19.10 -20.01
C ASN A 240 12.16 20.08 -20.34
N ASP A 241 12.94 20.53 -19.34
CA ASP A 241 14.16 21.34 -19.57
C ASP A 241 15.28 20.56 -20.27
N TYR A 242 15.21 19.22 -20.30
CA TYR A 242 16.18 18.37 -21.00
C TYR A 242 16.02 18.49 -22.51
N MET A 243 17.03 19.06 -23.19
CA MET A 243 17.04 19.32 -24.64
C MET A 243 17.97 18.40 -25.44
N ALA A 244 18.74 17.53 -24.78
CA ALA A 244 19.70 16.67 -25.46
C ALA A 244 19.06 15.37 -25.98
N ASP A 245 19.68 14.78 -27.00
CA ASP A 245 19.16 13.58 -27.67
C ASP A 245 19.65 12.26 -27.03
N GLU A 246 20.75 12.29 -26.26
CA GLU A 246 21.45 11.08 -25.78
C GLU A 246 20.52 10.14 -24.97
N HIS A 247 19.64 10.71 -24.15
CA HIS A 247 18.71 9.98 -23.28
C HIS A 247 17.24 10.32 -23.56
N GLU A 248 16.89 10.71 -24.79
CA GLU A 248 15.52 11.09 -25.17
C GLU A 248 14.48 10.00 -24.86
N GLN A 249 14.84 8.73 -25.09
CA GLN A 249 13.95 7.60 -24.82
C GLN A 249 13.70 7.38 -23.32
N LEU A 250 14.69 7.66 -22.47
CA LEU A 250 14.52 7.65 -21.02
C LEU A 250 13.60 8.79 -20.57
N LYS A 251 13.74 9.98 -21.18
CA LYS A 251 12.83 11.11 -20.95
C LYS A 251 11.38 10.73 -21.27
N HIS A 252 11.11 10.16 -22.44
CA HIS A 252 9.75 9.72 -22.80
C HIS A 252 9.20 8.67 -21.84
N LEU A 253 10.03 7.70 -21.40
CA LEU A 253 9.63 6.70 -20.42
C LEU A 253 9.23 7.34 -19.07
N GLN A 254 10.05 8.26 -18.55
CA GLN A 254 9.76 8.94 -17.28
C GLN A 254 8.54 9.85 -17.39
N LEU A 255 8.39 10.61 -18.48
CA LEU A 255 7.20 11.43 -18.74
C LEU A 255 5.93 10.57 -18.86
N ALA A 256 6.01 9.41 -19.52
CA ALA A 256 4.91 8.47 -19.58
C ALA A 256 4.53 7.95 -18.17
N GLY A 257 5.51 7.61 -17.34
CA GLY A 257 5.28 7.22 -15.96
C GLY A 257 4.65 8.33 -15.12
N LEU A 258 5.15 9.57 -15.22
CA LEU A 258 4.59 10.75 -14.56
C LEU A 258 3.15 11.02 -14.99
N ALA A 259 2.85 10.92 -16.29
CA ALA A 259 1.50 11.06 -16.82
C ALA A 259 0.55 10.02 -16.21
N LEU A 260 0.97 8.75 -16.10
CA LEU A 260 0.20 7.74 -15.39
C LEU A 260 0.05 8.08 -13.90
N LEU A 261 1.09 8.52 -13.20
CA LEU A 261 0.98 8.90 -11.79
C LEU A 261 -0.01 10.06 -11.56
N ARG A 262 -0.13 10.98 -12.53
CA ARG A 262 -1.12 12.07 -12.54
C ARG A 262 -2.50 11.67 -13.06
N ASN A 263 -2.68 10.41 -13.47
CA ASN A 263 -3.87 9.89 -14.12
C ASN A 263 -4.24 10.63 -15.44
N ASP A 264 -3.24 11.19 -16.12
CA ASP A 264 -3.39 11.84 -17.42
C ASP A 264 -3.14 10.84 -18.56
N MET A 265 -4.23 10.25 -19.03
CA MET A 265 -4.21 9.24 -20.09
C MET A 265 -3.78 9.81 -21.44
N SER A 266 -4.03 11.10 -21.68
CA SER A 266 -3.73 11.75 -22.96
C SER A 266 -2.23 12.01 -23.10
N SER A 267 -1.62 12.56 -22.05
CA SER A 267 -0.17 12.77 -21.98
C SER A 267 0.57 11.44 -22.01
N TYR A 268 0.07 10.40 -21.35
CA TYR A 268 0.66 9.07 -21.44
C TYR A 268 0.73 8.56 -22.89
N GLN A 269 -0.39 8.64 -23.63
CA GLN A 269 -0.42 8.18 -25.02
C GLN A 269 0.53 8.97 -25.91
N GLN A 270 0.64 10.29 -25.72
CA GLN A 270 1.57 11.12 -26.45
C GLN A 270 3.02 10.68 -26.22
N GLN A 271 3.42 10.48 -24.96
CA GLN A 271 4.78 10.09 -24.60
C GLN A 271 5.08 8.64 -25.03
N ALA A 272 4.10 7.74 -24.90
CA ALA A 272 4.24 6.36 -25.35
C ALA A 272 4.35 6.24 -26.88
N ALA A 273 3.71 7.14 -27.64
CA ALA A 273 3.83 7.19 -29.10
C ALA A 273 5.17 7.77 -29.58
N ALA A 274 5.77 8.67 -28.80
CA ALA A 274 7.10 9.23 -29.08
C ALA A 274 8.24 8.24 -28.76
N PHE A 275 7.97 7.24 -27.91
CA PHE A 275 8.95 6.23 -27.53
C PHE A 275 9.24 5.23 -28.67
N ASP A 276 10.51 5.14 -29.08
CA ASP A 276 10.98 4.21 -30.10
C ASP A 276 11.57 2.93 -29.48
N LEU A 277 10.81 1.84 -29.59
CA LEU A 277 11.21 0.51 -29.11
C LEU A 277 12.45 -0.06 -29.81
N GLN A 278 12.77 0.39 -31.03
CA GLN A 278 13.95 -0.08 -31.76
C GLN A 278 15.23 0.56 -31.22
N GLN A 279 15.17 1.85 -30.88
CA GLN A 279 16.30 2.60 -30.35
C GLN A 279 16.58 2.26 -28.87
N ALA A 280 15.53 2.07 -28.06
CA ALA A 280 15.65 1.81 -26.63
C ALA A 280 15.29 0.37 -26.23
N HIS A 281 15.95 -0.62 -26.85
CA HIS A 281 15.75 -2.04 -26.50
C HIS A 281 15.95 -2.30 -24.99
N TYR A 282 16.86 -1.57 -24.34
CA TYR A 282 17.16 -1.71 -22.91
C TYR A 282 16.04 -1.21 -21.97
N LEU A 283 15.10 -0.38 -22.46
CA LEU A 283 13.93 0.15 -21.73
C LEU A 283 12.63 -0.58 -22.09
N ARG A 284 12.69 -1.55 -22.99
CA ARG A 284 11.51 -2.21 -23.57
C ARG A 284 10.61 -2.85 -22.51
N SER A 285 11.19 -3.49 -21.50
CA SER A 285 10.46 -4.11 -20.40
C SER A 285 9.63 -3.09 -19.61
N GLU A 286 10.23 -1.95 -19.28
CA GLU A 286 9.61 -0.89 -18.52
C GLU A 286 8.46 -0.26 -19.31
N GLN A 287 8.68 0.01 -20.60
CA GLN A 287 7.65 0.58 -21.46
C GLN A 287 6.44 -0.35 -21.61
N LEU A 288 6.67 -1.66 -21.79
CA LEU A 288 5.58 -2.65 -21.87
C LEU A 288 4.82 -2.78 -20.54
N SER A 289 5.52 -2.70 -19.41
CA SER A 289 4.88 -2.65 -18.10
C SER A 289 3.97 -1.44 -17.95
N LEU A 290 4.43 -0.24 -18.33
CA LEU A 290 3.60 0.97 -18.29
C LEU A 290 2.39 0.85 -19.22
N GLN A 291 2.55 0.26 -20.41
CA GLN A 291 1.45 0.01 -21.34
C GLN A 291 0.40 -0.94 -20.75
N THR A 292 0.85 -2.02 -20.13
CA THR A 292 -0.06 -2.97 -19.46
C THR A 292 -0.87 -2.26 -18.37
N MET A 293 -0.22 -1.43 -17.56
CA MET A 293 -0.90 -0.67 -16.49
C MET A 293 -1.90 0.35 -17.06
N PHE A 294 -1.56 1.01 -18.16
CA PHE A 294 -2.47 1.92 -18.86
C PHE A 294 -3.74 1.20 -19.36
N GLU A 295 -3.58 0.04 -20.00
CA GLU A 295 -4.70 -0.78 -20.48
C GLU A 295 -5.59 -1.26 -19.32
N GLU A 296 -4.97 -1.71 -18.22
CA GLU A 296 -5.68 -2.08 -16.99
C GLU A 296 -6.49 -0.91 -16.41
N ARG A 297 -5.92 0.31 -16.37
CA ARG A 297 -6.62 1.51 -15.89
C ARG A 297 -7.80 1.87 -16.77
N GLN A 298 -7.65 1.78 -18.09
CA GLN A 298 -8.78 2.00 -19.00
C GLN A 298 -9.90 0.97 -18.78
N ALA A 299 -9.55 -0.30 -18.58
CA ALA A 299 -10.53 -1.34 -18.28
C ALA A 299 -11.24 -1.09 -16.94
N LEU A 300 -10.51 -0.61 -15.94
CA LEU A 300 -11.02 -0.29 -14.61
C LEU A 300 -11.89 0.97 -14.59
N ALA A 301 -11.54 2.00 -15.36
CA ALA A 301 -12.33 3.23 -15.49
C ALA A 301 -13.73 2.97 -16.08
N ARG A 302 -13.91 1.87 -16.83
CA ARG A 302 -15.21 1.43 -17.32
C ARG A 302 -16.09 0.81 -16.23
N LYS A 303 -15.53 0.46 -15.06
CA LYS A 303 -16.31 -0.11 -13.96
C LYS A 303 -17.01 0.97 -13.15
N ASN A 304 -18.35 0.95 -13.12
CA ASN A 304 -19.15 1.95 -12.42
C ASN A 304 -19.70 1.39 -11.09
N PRO A 305 -19.39 2.01 -9.93
CA PRO A 305 -19.93 1.63 -8.62
C PRO A 305 -21.46 1.61 -8.55
N TYR A 306 -22.13 2.57 -9.20
CA TYR A 306 -23.60 2.63 -9.23
C TYR A 306 -24.19 1.47 -10.02
N LEU A 307 -23.55 1.09 -11.14
CA LEU A 307 -23.97 -0.09 -11.89
C LEU A 307 -23.85 -1.35 -11.03
N ALA A 308 -22.75 -1.51 -10.28
CA ALA A 308 -22.58 -2.62 -9.36
C ALA A 308 -23.69 -2.66 -8.28
N ALA A 309 -24.06 -1.52 -7.71
CA ALA A 309 -25.16 -1.42 -6.76
C ALA A 309 -26.50 -1.83 -7.39
N THR A 310 -26.82 -1.31 -8.59
CA THR A 310 -28.06 -1.66 -9.30
C THR A 310 -28.13 -3.14 -9.66
N LEU A 311 -27.03 -3.75 -10.09
CA LEU A 311 -26.95 -5.19 -10.33
C LEU A 311 -27.25 -5.98 -9.05
N SER A 312 -26.68 -5.58 -7.93
CA SER A 312 -26.95 -6.22 -6.63
C SER A 312 -28.35 -5.96 -6.07
N ALA A 313 -28.99 -4.86 -6.48
CA ALA A 313 -30.40 -4.58 -6.19
C ALA A 313 -31.37 -5.38 -7.08
N VAL A 314 -30.89 -6.01 -8.15
CA VAL A 314 -31.68 -7.02 -8.88
C VAL A 314 -31.39 -8.40 -8.30
N LEU A 315 -30.11 -8.72 -8.11
CA LEU A 315 -29.65 -10.03 -7.68
C LEU A 315 -28.54 -9.88 -6.63
N PRO A 316 -28.78 -10.21 -5.35
CA PRO A 316 -27.79 -10.06 -4.29
C PRO A 316 -26.44 -10.69 -4.66
N GLY A 317 -25.38 -9.87 -4.63
CA GLY A 317 -24.02 -10.32 -4.95
C GLY A 317 -23.59 -10.14 -6.41
N ALA A 318 -24.49 -9.84 -7.35
CA ALA A 318 -24.14 -9.66 -8.76
C ALA A 318 -23.15 -8.50 -8.99
N GLY A 319 -23.28 -7.40 -8.24
CA GLY A 319 -22.33 -6.29 -8.29
C GLY A 319 -20.91 -6.65 -7.81
N LYS A 320 -20.79 -7.59 -6.86
CA LYS A 320 -19.47 -8.11 -6.43
C LYS A 320 -18.84 -8.99 -7.50
N ILE A 321 -19.65 -9.79 -8.21
CA ILE A 321 -19.18 -10.57 -9.37
C ILE A 321 -18.70 -9.61 -10.47
N TYR A 322 -19.43 -8.53 -10.73
CA TYR A 322 -19.02 -7.47 -11.66
C TYR A 322 -17.70 -6.80 -11.25
N ALA A 323 -17.47 -6.60 -9.95
CA ALA A 323 -16.19 -6.13 -9.43
C ALA A 323 -15.05 -7.16 -9.67
N GLY A 324 -15.36 -8.44 -9.89
CA GLY A 324 -14.39 -9.53 -10.08
C GLY A 324 -14.30 -10.46 -8.86
N ASN A 325 -15.07 -10.19 -7.80
CA ASN A 325 -15.09 -10.97 -6.57
C ASN A 325 -16.17 -12.06 -6.66
N LEU A 326 -15.89 -13.12 -7.42
CA LEU A 326 -16.86 -14.22 -7.65
C LEU A 326 -17.27 -14.90 -6.34
N SER A 327 -16.30 -15.23 -5.47
CA SER A 327 -16.53 -15.93 -4.21
C SER A 327 -17.45 -15.13 -3.29
N GLU A 328 -17.18 -13.84 -3.10
CA GLU A 328 -18.01 -12.97 -2.27
C GLU A 328 -19.42 -12.78 -2.84
N GLY A 329 -19.53 -12.65 -4.17
CA GLY A 329 -20.81 -12.51 -4.85
C GLY A 329 -21.70 -13.75 -4.69
N VAL A 330 -21.14 -14.95 -4.88
CA VAL A 330 -21.87 -16.22 -4.72
C VAL A 330 -22.30 -16.41 -3.26
N MET A 331 -21.42 -16.12 -2.30
CA MET A 331 -21.77 -16.23 -0.87
C MET A 331 -22.88 -15.25 -0.47
N SER A 332 -22.83 -14.01 -0.98
CA SER A 332 -23.89 -13.03 -0.81
C SER A 332 -25.24 -13.53 -1.31
N PHE A 333 -25.26 -14.14 -2.51
CA PHE A 333 -26.48 -14.72 -3.07
C PHE A 333 -27.02 -15.87 -2.22
N VAL A 334 -26.17 -16.83 -1.84
CA VAL A 334 -26.58 -18.02 -1.07
C VAL A 334 -27.13 -17.63 0.30
N ILE A 335 -26.44 -16.73 1.02
CA ILE A 335 -26.85 -16.32 2.37
C ILE A 335 -28.17 -15.54 2.32
N THR A 336 -28.28 -14.51 1.48
CA THR A 336 -29.50 -13.71 1.38
C THR A 336 -30.67 -14.54 0.81
N GLY A 337 -30.39 -15.43 -0.15
CA GLY A 337 -31.38 -16.34 -0.71
C GLY A 337 -31.92 -17.34 0.31
N ALA A 338 -31.05 -17.93 1.14
CA ALA A 338 -31.46 -18.82 2.22
C ALA A 338 -32.32 -18.08 3.26
N LEU A 339 -31.93 -16.87 3.66
CA LEU A 339 -32.71 -16.03 4.59
C LEU A 339 -34.08 -15.65 4.00
N ALA A 340 -34.12 -15.31 2.71
CA ALA A 340 -35.36 -14.99 2.01
C ALA A 340 -36.28 -16.22 1.94
N ALA A 341 -35.75 -17.41 1.67
CA ALA A 341 -36.51 -18.66 1.65
C ALA A 341 -37.11 -18.99 3.03
N ILE A 342 -36.31 -18.85 4.10
CA ILE A 342 -36.78 -19.04 5.49
C ILE A 342 -37.88 -18.03 5.82
N THR A 343 -37.69 -16.76 5.43
CA THR A 343 -38.69 -15.70 5.63
C THR A 343 -39.99 -16.04 4.91
N ALA A 344 -39.93 -16.45 3.64
CA ALA A 344 -41.08 -16.81 2.84
C ALA A 344 -41.84 -18.01 3.43
N GLU A 345 -41.13 -19.05 3.87
CA GLU A 345 -41.74 -20.21 4.52
C GLU A 345 -42.50 -19.81 5.79
N HIS A 346 -41.88 -19.01 6.66
CA HIS A 346 -42.51 -18.53 7.89
C HIS A 346 -43.71 -17.62 7.61
N TRP A 347 -43.59 -16.72 6.65
CA TRP A 347 -44.66 -15.83 6.24
C TRP A 347 -45.89 -16.60 5.73
N VAL A 348 -45.69 -17.62 4.88
CA VAL A 348 -46.78 -18.45 4.36
C VAL A 348 -47.42 -19.31 5.45
N LYS A 349 -46.61 -19.90 6.35
CA LYS A 349 -47.11 -20.84 7.37
C LYS A 349 -47.75 -20.16 8.58
N LYS A 350 -47.24 -19.03 9.02
CA LYS A 350 -47.64 -18.36 10.29
C LYS A 350 -48.19 -16.95 10.10
N GLY A 351 -48.09 -16.41 8.88
CA GLY A 351 -48.49 -15.05 8.58
C GLY A 351 -47.41 -14.01 8.88
N PRO A 352 -47.64 -12.76 8.47
CA PRO A 352 -46.72 -11.63 8.66
C PRO A 352 -46.60 -11.14 10.11
N GLN A 353 -47.60 -11.42 10.96
CA GLN A 353 -47.64 -10.95 12.34
C GLN A 353 -46.87 -11.86 13.33
N ASP A 354 -46.45 -13.06 12.91
CA ASP A 354 -45.62 -13.92 13.77
C ASP A 354 -44.25 -13.27 13.99
N TRP A 355 -43.79 -13.25 15.23
CA TRP A 355 -42.52 -12.62 15.60
C TRP A 355 -41.34 -13.19 14.80
N ARG A 356 -41.35 -14.50 14.45
CA ARG A 356 -40.29 -15.13 13.67
C ARG A 356 -40.26 -14.60 12.23
N SER A 357 -41.42 -14.42 11.61
CA SER A 357 -41.54 -13.83 10.28
C SER A 357 -40.92 -12.44 10.27
N ILE A 358 -41.21 -11.62 11.28
CA ILE A 358 -40.66 -10.27 11.43
C ILE A 358 -39.13 -10.30 11.65
N THR A 359 -38.63 -11.22 12.48
CA THR A 359 -37.18 -11.36 12.72
C THR A 359 -36.44 -11.78 11.45
N PHE A 360 -36.89 -12.82 10.75
CA PHE A 360 -36.23 -13.28 9.52
C PHE A 360 -36.40 -12.29 8.37
N ALA A 361 -37.55 -11.61 8.27
CA ALA A 361 -37.74 -10.53 7.30
C ALA A 361 -36.77 -9.37 7.56
N SER A 362 -36.61 -8.96 8.81
CA SER A 362 -35.63 -7.92 9.19
C SER A 362 -34.20 -8.35 8.83
N LEU A 363 -33.82 -9.59 9.15
CA LEU A 363 -32.49 -10.11 8.84
C LEU A 363 -32.24 -10.21 7.33
N THR A 364 -33.25 -10.65 6.57
CA THR A 364 -33.22 -10.68 5.10
C THR A 364 -33.07 -9.27 4.53
N GLY A 365 -33.86 -8.31 5.01
CA GLY A 365 -33.80 -6.91 4.57
C GLY A 365 -32.44 -6.27 4.86
N LEU A 366 -31.91 -6.45 6.06
CA LEU A 366 -30.57 -5.98 6.43
C LEU A 366 -29.48 -6.62 5.57
N SER A 367 -29.54 -7.94 5.37
CA SER A 367 -28.58 -8.67 4.53
C SER A 367 -28.64 -8.19 3.07
N TYR A 368 -29.85 -7.95 2.56
CA TYR A 368 -30.09 -7.47 1.21
C TYR A 368 -29.51 -6.06 1.00
N ILE A 369 -29.88 -5.11 1.86
CA ILE A 369 -29.36 -3.73 1.83
C ILE A 369 -27.82 -3.74 1.93
N SER A 370 -27.27 -4.53 2.86
CA SER A 370 -25.81 -4.66 3.02
C SER A 370 -25.12 -5.16 1.76
N ASN A 371 -25.75 -6.04 0.98
CA ASN A 371 -25.18 -6.52 -0.28
C ASN A 371 -25.19 -5.46 -1.39
N VAL A 372 -26.22 -4.61 -1.45
CA VAL A 372 -26.27 -3.47 -2.39
C VAL A 372 -25.15 -2.48 -2.07
N PHE A 373 -25.06 -2.02 -0.81
CA PHE A 373 -24.00 -1.12 -0.38
C PHE A 373 -22.61 -1.75 -0.51
N GLY A 374 -22.45 -3.00 -0.11
CA GLY A 374 -21.18 -3.72 -0.23
C GLY A 374 -20.70 -3.80 -1.68
N SER A 375 -21.61 -3.96 -2.65
CA SER A 375 -21.25 -4.02 -4.07
C SER A 375 -20.79 -2.68 -4.65
N TYR A 376 -21.37 -1.57 -4.17
CA TYR A 376 -20.91 -0.22 -4.50
C TYR A 376 -19.45 -0.05 -4.05
N PHE A 377 -19.17 -0.36 -2.77
CA PHE A 377 -17.84 -0.22 -2.20
C PHE A 377 -16.82 -1.20 -2.80
N SER A 378 -17.22 -2.42 -3.19
CA SER A 378 -16.30 -3.37 -3.82
C SER A 378 -15.64 -2.83 -5.09
N VAL A 379 -16.36 -2.03 -5.90
CA VAL A 379 -15.76 -1.40 -7.10
C VAL A 379 -14.79 -0.29 -6.71
N GLN A 380 -15.12 0.54 -5.72
CA GLN A 380 -14.23 1.61 -5.25
C GLN A 380 -12.94 1.04 -4.64
N ILE A 381 -13.06 0.03 -3.78
CA ILE A 381 -11.90 -0.65 -3.17
C ILE A 381 -11.02 -1.28 -4.25
N LEU A 382 -11.62 -1.88 -5.29
CA LEU A 382 -10.86 -2.40 -6.42
C LEU A 382 -10.11 -1.28 -7.15
N GLN A 383 -10.77 -0.15 -7.41
CA GLN A 383 -10.16 1.00 -8.07
C GLN A 383 -8.95 1.53 -7.28
N ASP A 384 -9.13 1.75 -5.98
CA ASP A 384 -8.08 2.23 -5.10
C ASP A 384 -6.93 1.24 -4.99
N HIS A 385 -7.23 -0.07 -4.89
CA HIS A 385 -6.22 -1.10 -4.77
C HIS A 385 -5.35 -1.21 -6.02
N VAL A 386 -5.96 -1.20 -7.21
CA VAL A 386 -5.22 -1.20 -8.48
C VAL A 386 -4.38 0.05 -8.62
N LEU A 387 -4.94 1.23 -8.29
CA LEU A 387 -4.21 2.50 -8.38
C LEU A 387 -2.98 2.50 -7.47
N GLN A 388 -3.12 2.11 -6.19
CA GLN A 388 -2.00 2.05 -5.25
C GLN A 388 -0.90 1.08 -5.71
N LYS A 389 -1.29 -0.12 -6.15
CA LYS A 389 -0.35 -1.14 -6.65
C LYS A 389 0.41 -0.62 -7.87
N GLN A 390 -0.29 0.02 -8.80
CA GLN A 390 0.32 0.56 -10.00
C GLN A 390 1.20 1.76 -9.71
N THR A 391 0.84 2.66 -8.78
CA THR A 391 1.70 3.79 -8.39
C THR A 391 3.09 3.31 -7.97
N GLN A 392 3.17 2.30 -7.10
CA GLN A 392 4.46 1.74 -6.69
C GLN A 392 5.22 1.10 -7.85
N ALA A 393 4.51 0.38 -8.72
CA ALA A 393 5.12 -0.29 -9.86
C ALA A 393 5.62 0.72 -10.92
N ILE A 394 4.89 1.80 -11.16
CA ILE A 394 5.31 2.89 -12.05
C ILE A 394 6.57 3.56 -11.51
N LEU A 395 6.58 3.95 -10.23
CA LEU A 395 7.74 4.54 -9.57
C LEU A 395 8.98 3.65 -9.70
N TYR A 396 8.80 2.34 -9.53
CA TYR A 396 9.87 1.37 -9.76
C TYR A 396 10.37 1.36 -11.21
N HIS A 397 9.45 1.31 -12.20
CA HIS A 397 9.82 1.24 -13.61
C HIS A 397 10.47 2.51 -14.18
N ILE A 398 10.14 3.69 -13.66
CA ILE A 398 10.81 4.94 -14.05
C ILE A 398 12.20 5.12 -13.41
N HIS A 399 12.46 4.40 -12.31
CA HIS A 399 13.71 4.50 -11.55
C HIS A 399 14.72 3.42 -11.95
N LEU A 400 14.29 2.16 -12.13
CA LEU A 400 15.18 1.03 -12.44
C LEU A 400 16.15 1.26 -13.63
N PRO A 401 15.78 1.94 -14.72
CA PRO A 401 16.71 2.24 -15.80
C PRO A 401 17.91 3.09 -15.40
N LEU A 402 17.76 3.95 -14.40
CA LEU A 402 18.79 4.89 -13.99
C LEU A 402 20.02 4.16 -13.47
N ASP A 403 19.81 3.13 -12.65
CA ASP A 403 20.86 2.26 -12.13
C ASP A 403 21.59 1.46 -13.22
N ARG A 404 20.96 1.28 -14.40
CA ARG A 404 21.56 0.55 -15.52
C ARG A 404 22.33 1.47 -16.45
N LEU A 405 21.84 2.69 -16.66
CA LEU A 405 22.44 3.67 -17.56
C LEU A 405 23.61 4.42 -16.92
N PHE A 406 23.47 4.78 -15.64
CA PHE A 406 24.40 5.69 -14.97
C PHE A 406 25.33 4.99 -13.95
N ARG A 407 25.52 3.67 -14.09
CA ARG A 407 26.29 2.86 -13.14
C ARG A 407 27.79 3.06 -13.23
#